data_AF-A0A6P2M693-F1
#
_entry.id   AF-A0A6P2M693-F1
#
_cell.length_a   1.000
_cell.length_b   1.000
_cell.length_c   1.000
_cell.angle_alpha   90.00
_cell.angle_beta   90.00
_cell.angle_gamma   90.00
#
_symmetry.space_group_name_H-M   'P 1'
#
loop_
_entity.id
_entity.type
_entity.pdbx_description
1 polymer ?
#
loop_
_entity_poly.entity_id
_entity_poly.type
_entity_poly.pdbx_seq_one_letter_code
_entity_poly.pdbx_strand_id
1 'polypeptide(L)'
;MTMPPRLTQELELALRCITQDGELPASSRKTILLVIEELSSKESHDAGYLRRARLAHICASKVLHVIRPYEDVLQSAQQNLEKGVAALLGKYDLKILRAENGEFHTKVIDLLENGEAAFCSVYAGMASFAAINTILFDTNFDIVGESEKQVPPDDWDASFYAALATSGSAVWENKGGIDARRMYWGWYLNVAIPYAWDVIRPLMTTDV
;
A
#
# COMPACT_ATOMS: atom_id res chain seq x y z
N MET A 1 9.97 -12.87 14.15
CA MET A 1 9.50 -12.31 15.45
C MET A 1 8.01 -12.56 15.57
N THR A 2 7.48 -13.05 16.70
CA THR A 2 6.04 -13.38 16.83
C THR A 2 5.22 -12.10 16.95
N MET A 3 4.10 -12.00 16.21
CA MET A 3 3.23 -10.84 16.25
C MET A 3 2.60 -10.67 17.64
N PRO A 4 2.54 -9.45 18.22
CA PRO A 4 1.95 -9.23 19.54
C PRO A 4 0.48 -9.66 19.61
N PRO A 5 0.01 -10.19 20.76
CA PRO A 5 -1.39 -10.60 20.92
C PRO A 5 -2.39 -9.48 20.63
N ARG A 6 -2.08 -8.25 21.07
CA ARG A 6 -2.93 -7.09 20.81
C ARG A 6 -3.09 -6.80 19.32
N LEU A 7 -2.00 -6.82 18.54
CA LEU A 7 -2.11 -6.63 17.10
C LEU A 7 -2.93 -7.77 16.48
N THR A 8 -2.69 -9.02 16.87
CA THR A 8 -3.46 -10.18 16.40
C THR A 8 -4.96 -10.02 16.63
N GLN A 9 -5.36 -9.59 17.84
CA GLN A 9 -6.75 -9.33 18.18
C GLN A 9 -7.38 -8.24 17.30
N GLU A 10 -6.65 -7.14 17.06
CA GLU A 10 -7.14 -6.05 16.21
C GLU A 10 -7.32 -6.49 14.75
N LEU A 11 -6.45 -7.36 14.24
CA LEU A 11 -6.61 -7.92 12.89
C LEU A 11 -7.84 -8.84 12.79
N GLU A 12 -8.12 -9.65 13.81
CA GLU A 12 -9.32 -10.48 13.87
C GLU A 12 -10.60 -9.65 13.94
N LEU A 13 -10.58 -8.54 14.69
CA LEU A 13 -11.70 -7.59 14.74
C LEU A 13 -11.91 -6.92 13.38
N ALA A 14 -10.84 -6.41 12.78
CA ALA A 14 -10.89 -5.77 11.47
C ALA A 14 -11.40 -6.71 10.36
N LEU A 15 -11.07 -8.00 10.44
CA LEU A 15 -11.56 -9.01 9.49
C LEU A 15 -13.09 -9.14 9.54
N ARG A 16 -13.70 -9.00 10.73
CA ARG A 16 -15.16 -9.00 10.91
C ARG A 16 -15.81 -7.69 10.47
N CYS A 17 -15.04 -6.62 10.36
CA CYS A 17 -15.50 -5.32 9.91
C CYS A 17 -15.51 -5.16 8.38
N ILE A 18 -14.99 -6.13 7.61
CA ILE A 18 -15.08 -6.08 6.15
C ILE A 18 -16.56 -6.05 5.75
N THR A 19 -16.97 -4.96 5.10
CA THR A 19 -18.37 -4.66 4.79
C THR A 19 -18.96 -5.66 3.82
N GLN A 20 -20.28 -5.60 3.59
CA GLN A 20 -20.94 -6.46 2.59
C GLN A 20 -20.37 -6.25 1.18
N ASP A 21 -19.98 -5.02 0.85
CA ASP A 21 -19.31 -4.65 -0.41
C ASP A 21 -17.84 -5.09 -0.47
N GLY A 22 -17.37 -5.82 0.54
CA GLY A 22 -16.02 -6.39 0.58
C GLY A 22 -14.93 -5.37 0.91
N GLU A 23 -15.27 -4.19 1.43
CA GLU A 23 -14.34 -3.11 1.78
C GLU A 23 -13.89 -3.21 3.23
N LEU A 24 -12.61 -2.95 3.49
CA LEU A 24 -12.10 -2.73 4.84
C LEU A 24 -12.22 -1.23 5.17
N PRO A 25 -13.04 -0.84 6.16
CA PRO A 25 -13.24 0.58 6.47
C PRO A 25 -11.92 1.30 6.74
N ALA A 26 -11.80 2.54 6.23
CA ALA A 26 -10.63 3.38 6.47
C ALA A 26 -10.33 3.54 7.97
N SER A 27 -11.37 3.69 8.80
CA SER A 27 -11.23 3.73 10.26
C SER A 27 -10.59 2.47 10.86
N SER A 28 -10.90 1.29 10.31
CA SER A 28 -10.26 0.04 10.73
C SER A 28 -8.78 0.00 10.34
N ARG A 29 -8.43 0.49 9.14
CA ARG A 29 -7.03 0.67 8.73
C ARG A 29 -6.28 1.64 9.66
N LYS A 30 -6.87 2.79 10.00
CA LYS A 30 -6.29 3.74 10.98
C LYS A 30 -6.03 3.08 12.33
N THR A 31 -7.00 2.36 12.89
CA THR A 31 -6.85 1.69 14.17
C THR A 31 -5.68 0.70 14.15
N ILE A 32 -5.56 -0.11 13.09
CA ILE A 32 -4.44 -1.04 12.92
C ILE A 32 -3.10 -0.29 12.89
N LEU A 33 -3.00 0.78 12.11
CA LEU A 33 -1.75 1.55 11.95
C LEU A 33 -1.35 2.24 13.27
N LEU A 34 -2.31 2.73 14.05
CA LEU A 34 -2.08 3.27 15.39
C LEU A 34 -1.59 2.20 16.37
N VAL A 35 -2.14 0.99 16.30
CA VAL A 35 -1.69 -0.13 17.13
C VAL A 35 -0.28 -0.57 16.73
N ILE A 36 0.04 -0.57 15.44
CA ILE A 36 1.41 -0.82 14.95
C ILE A 36 2.36 0.25 15.51
N GLU A 37 2.02 1.52 15.47
CA GLU A 37 2.83 2.61 16.03
C GLU A 37 3.04 2.47 17.53
N GLU A 38 1.97 2.28 18.30
CA GLU A 38 2.04 2.18 19.76
C GLU A 38 2.87 0.97 20.23
N LEU A 39 2.77 -0.16 19.52
CA LEU A 39 3.56 -1.34 19.86
C LEU A 39 5.02 -1.19 19.41
N SER A 40 5.26 -0.58 18.25
CA SER A 40 6.62 -0.43 17.69
C SER A 40 7.46 0.62 18.41
N SER A 41 6.85 1.73 18.84
CA SER A 41 7.53 2.80 19.60
C SER A 41 8.16 2.32 20.90
N LYS A 42 7.72 1.16 21.44
CA LYS A 42 8.34 0.48 22.59
C LYS A 42 9.66 -0.21 22.25
N GLU A 43 9.89 -0.54 20.98
CA GLU A 43 11.12 -1.17 20.49
C GLU A 43 12.16 -0.11 20.09
N SER A 44 11.76 0.86 19.28
CA SER A 44 12.56 2.04 18.93
C SER A 44 11.67 3.12 18.30
N HIS A 45 12.19 4.35 18.23
CA HIS A 45 11.50 5.49 17.60
C HIS A 45 11.09 5.20 16.15
N ASP A 46 11.96 4.54 15.37
CA ASP A 46 11.75 4.35 13.93
C ASP A 46 11.06 3.02 13.57
N ALA A 47 10.81 2.15 14.55
CA ALA A 47 10.26 0.82 14.29
C ALA A 47 8.84 0.88 13.71
N GLY A 48 8.03 1.87 14.12
CA GLY A 48 6.68 2.07 13.60
C GLY A 48 6.68 2.47 12.14
N TYR A 49 7.47 3.49 11.82
CA TYR A 49 7.74 3.94 10.45
C TYR A 49 8.19 2.77 9.57
N LEU A 50 9.20 2.01 10.00
CA LEU A 50 9.74 0.90 9.21
C LEU A 50 8.68 -0.15 8.88
N ARG A 51 7.82 -0.51 9.83
CA ARG A 51 6.73 -1.46 9.59
C ARG A 51 5.67 -0.92 8.65
N ARG A 52 5.32 0.37 8.73
CA ARG A 52 4.38 1.01 7.80
C ARG A 52 4.94 1.12 6.38
N ALA A 53 6.18 1.54 6.23
CA ALA A 53 6.89 1.58 4.95
C ALA A 53 6.96 0.19 4.30
N ARG A 54 7.28 -0.84 5.10
CA ARG A 54 7.26 -2.24 4.65
C ARG A 54 5.87 -2.69 4.22
N LEU A 55 4.84 -2.36 4.99
CA LEU A 55 3.46 -2.71 4.65
C LEU A 55 3.02 -2.09 3.33
N ALA A 56 3.31 -0.80 3.12
CA ALA A 56 3.00 -0.09 1.88
C ALA A 56 3.72 -0.73 0.68
N HIS A 57 5.02 -1.05 0.82
CA HIS A 57 5.79 -1.78 -0.19
C HIS A 57 5.18 -3.15 -0.51
N ILE A 58 4.78 -3.93 0.50
CA ILE A 58 4.15 -5.25 0.31
C ILE A 58 2.82 -5.12 -0.45
N CYS A 59 2.01 -4.10 -0.16
CA CYS A 59 0.75 -3.83 -0.86
C CYS A 59 0.99 -3.49 -2.34
N ALA A 60 1.94 -2.59 -2.63
CA ALA A 60 2.30 -2.26 -4.01
C ALA A 60 2.82 -3.49 -4.78
N SER A 61 3.73 -4.25 -4.16
CA SER A 61 4.31 -5.46 -4.77
C SER A 61 3.25 -6.51 -5.12
N LYS A 62 2.18 -6.62 -4.32
CA LYS A 62 1.09 -7.58 -4.55
C LYS A 62 0.39 -7.37 -5.89
N VAL A 63 0.26 -6.13 -6.34
CA VAL A 63 -0.49 -5.74 -7.54
C VAL A 63 0.39 -5.34 -8.71
N LEU A 64 1.71 -5.41 -8.56
CA LEU A 64 2.66 -4.98 -9.59
C LEU A 64 2.44 -5.65 -10.95
N HIS A 65 2.15 -6.95 -10.93
CA HIS A 65 1.85 -7.75 -12.12
C HIS A 65 0.64 -7.25 -12.94
N VAL A 66 -0.25 -6.45 -12.34
CA VAL A 66 -1.41 -5.86 -13.01
C VAL A 66 -0.99 -4.79 -14.03
N ILE A 67 0.18 -4.16 -13.85
CA ILE A 67 0.72 -3.13 -14.75
C ILE A 67 1.19 -3.72 -16.09
N ARG A 68 1.37 -5.04 -16.18
CA ARG A 68 1.97 -5.77 -17.32
C ARG A 68 1.54 -5.35 -18.73
N PRO A 69 0.31 -4.91 -19.02
CA PRO A 69 -0.02 -4.35 -20.34
C PRO A 69 0.84 -3.15 -20.76
N TYR A 70 1.49 -2.46 -19.80
CA TYR A 70 2.33 -1.28 -19.98
C TYR A 70 3.73 -1.56 -19.41
N GLU A 71 4.55 -2.26 -20.19
CA GLU A 71 5.84 -2.81 -19.74
C GLU A 71 6.83 -1.73 -19.26
N ASP A 72 6.81 -0.56 -19.88
CA ASP A 72 7.65 0.59 -19.50
C ASP A 72 7.29 1.16 -18.13
N VAL A 73 5.99 1.22 -17.81
CA VAL A 73 5.48 1.63 -16.50
C VAL A 73 5.73 0.53 -15.47
N LEU A 74 5.58 -0.74 -15.85
CA LEU A 74 5.90 -1.88 -14.97
C LEU A 74 7.38 -1.85 -14.56
N GLN A 75 8.29 -1.69 -15.52
CA GLN A 75 9.72 -1.59 -15.26
C GLN A 75 10.04 -0.39 -14.36
N SER A 76 9.42 0.76 -14.62
CA SER A 76 9.59 1.95 -13.79
C SER A 76 9.10 1.73 -12.35
N ALA A 77 7.97 1.04 -12.17
CA ALA A 77 7.41 0.71 -10.86
C ALA A 77 8.32 -0.25 -10.07
N GLN A 78 8.84 -1.29 -10.72
CA GLN A 78 9.82 -2.24 -10.13
C GLN A 78 11.07 -1.50 -9.63
N GLN A 79 11.69 -0.70 -10.50
CA GLN A 79 12.89 0.07 -10.15
C GLN A 79 12.62 1.04 -9.00
N ASN A 80 11.47 1.70 -8.99
CA ASN A 80 11.13 2.65 -7.95
C ASN A 80 10.96 1.95 -6.58
N LEU A 81 10.29 0.80 -6.54
CA LEU A 81 10.16 -0.03 -5.33
C LEU A 81 11.53 -0.53 -4.83
N GLU A 82 12.39 -1.02 -5.72
CA GLU A 82 13.76 -1.45 -5.38
C GLU A 82 14.60 -0.31 -4.78
N LYS A 83 14.53 0.90 -5.36
CA LYS A 83 15.17 2.09 -4.83
C LYS A 83 14.59 2.49 -3.47
N GLY A 84 13.28 2.32 -3.26
CA GLY A 84 12.63 2.47 -1.96
C GLY A 84 13.22 1.53 -0.90
N VAL A 85 13.41 0.25 -1.22
CA VAL A 85 14.08 -0.71 -0.32
C VAL A 85 15.52 -0.28 -0.03
N ALA A 86 16.26 0.14 -1.06
CA ALA A 86 17.62 0.64 -0.88
C ALA A 86 17.67 1.90 0.01
N ALA A 87 16.70 2.80 -0.12
CA ALA A 87 16.57 3.99 0.72
C ALA A 87 16.28 3.65 2.18
N LEU A 88 15.40 2.68 2.46
CA LEU A 88 15.15 2.16 3.81
C LEU A 88 16.41 1.59 4.47
N LEU A 89 17.35 1.08 3.67
CA LEU A 89 18.65 0.56 4.13
C LEU A 89 19.74 1.65 4.19
N GLY A 90 19.41 2.92 3.92
CA GLY A 90 20.38 4.02 3.86
C GLY A 90 21.34 3.95 2.66
N LYS A 91 20.99 3.19 1.62
CA LYS A 91 21.81 2.95 0.42
C LYS A 91 21.38 3.76 -0.80
N TYR A 92 20.33 4.56 -0.68
CA TYR A 92 19.82 5.40 -1.76
C TYR A 92 19.38 6.76 -1.21
N ASP A 93 19.64 7.82 -1.98
CA ASP A 93 19.36 9.19 -1.55
C ASP A 93 17.86 9.51 -1.62
N LEU A 94 17.30 10.03 -0.53
CA LEU A 94 15.86 10.33 -0.42
C LEU A 94 15.43 11.49 -1.31
N LYS A 95 16.30 12.46 -1.62
CA LYS A 95 15.96 13.58 -2.52
C LYS A 95 15.90 13.09 -3.97
N ILE A 96 16.83 12.23 -4.36
CA ILE A 96 16.81 11.58 -5.69
C ILE A 96 15.55 10.71 -5.80
N LEU A 97 15.28 9.85 -4.80
CA LEU A 97 14.07 9.01 -4.78
C LEU A 97 12.79 9.85 -4.90
N ARG A 98 12.70 10.98 -4.21
CA ARG A 98 11.55 11.89 -4.30
C ARG A 98 11.36 12.45 -5.71
N ALA A 99 12.43 12.88 -6.36
CA ALA A 99 12.36 13.42 -7.72
C ALA A 99 11.90 12.35 -8.71
N GLU A 100 12.53 11.17 -8.66
CA GLU A 100 12.18 10.04 -9.52
C GLU A 100 10.76 9.51 -9.26
N ASN A 101 10.28 9.52 -8.01
CA ASN A 101 8.91 9.15 -7.69
C ASN A 101 7.89 10.13 -8.32
N GLY A 102 8.25 11.41 -8.41
CA GLY A 102 7.45 12.43 -9.11
C GLY A 102 7.40 12.19 -10.63
N GLU A 103 8.52 11.82 -11.24
CA GLU A 103 8.56 11.44 -12.66
C GLU A 103 7.75 10.16 -12.93
N PHE A 104 7.86 9.18 -12.04
CA PHE A 104 7.08 7.95 -12.12
C PHE A 104 5.57 8.23 -12.00
N HIS A 105 5.17 9.11 -11.09
CA HIS A 105 3.76 9.51 -10.94
C HIS A 105 3.19 10.04 -12.26
N THR A 106 3.89 10.94 -12.95
CA THR A 106 3.47 11.45 -14.25
C THR A 106 3.24 10.33 -15.26
N LYS A 107 4.18 9.37 -15.37
CA LYS A 107 4.01 8.21 -16.27
C LYS A 107 2.77 7.37 -15.96
N VAL A 108 2.44 7.19 -14.68
CA VAL A 108 1.26 6.46 -14.25
C VAL A 108 -0.02 7.22 -14.61
N ILE A 109 -0.04 8.54 -14.41
CA ILE A 109 -1.18 9.38 -14.77
C ILE A 109 -1.41 9.41 -16.28
N ASP A 110 -0.35 9.43 -17.09
CA ASP A 110 -0.46 9.39 -18.55
C ASP A 110 -1.18 8.13 -19.05
N LEU A 111 -1.15 7.02 -18.30
CA LEU A 111 -1.91 5.81 -18.66
C LEU A 111 -3.43 6.05 -18.68
N LEU A 112 -3.96 7.06 -17.98
CA LEU A 112 -5.38 7.40 -17.99
C LEU A 112 -5.88 7.78 -19.40
N GLU A 113 -5.00 8.18 -20.31
CA GLU A 113 -5.32 8.41 -21.73
C GLU A 113 -5.88 7.15 -22.43
N ASN A 114 -5.58 5.97 -21.90
CA ASN A 114 -6.09 4.69 -22.41
C ASN A 114 -7.49 4.33 -21.85
N GLY A 115 -8.08 5.19 -21.03
CA GLY A 115 -9.44 5.05 -20.52
C GLY A 115 -9.61 3.89 -19.53
N GLU A 116 -10.82 3.32 -19.50
CA GLU A 116 -11.21 2.29 -18.51
C GLU A 116 -10.35 1.02 -18.58
N ALA A 117 -9.77 0.70 -19.75
CA ALA A 117 -8.87 -0.44 -19.92
C ALA A 117 -7.59 -0.32 -19.06
N ALA A 118 -7.15 0.91 -18.76
CA ALA A 118 -5.96 1.15 -17.93
C ALA A 118 -6.26 1.23 -16.44
N PHE A 119 -7.53 1.20 -16.00
CA PHE A 119 -7.93 1.44 -14.61
C PHE A 119 -7.07 0.64 -13.62
N CYS A 120 -7.02 -0.68 -13.78
CA CYS A 120 -6.29 -1.54 -12.84
C CYS A 120 -4.77 -1.28 -12.88
N SER A 121 -4.21 -1.00 -14.06
CA SER A 121 -2.79 -0.69 -14.23
C SER A 121 -2.40 0.64 -13.60
N VAL A 122 -3.23 1.68 -13.79
CA VAL A 122 -3.05 3.00 -13.16
C VAL A 122 -3.02 2.84 -11.65
N TYR A 123 -4.02 2.18 -11.07
CA TYR A 123 -4.09 2.05 -9.61
C TYR A 123 -3.03 1.13 -9.01
N ALA A 124 -2.52 0.15 -9.78
CA ALA A 124 -1.33 -0.61 -9.37
C ALA A 124 -0.06 0.26 -9.39
N GLY A 125 0.07 1.15 -10.39
CA GLY A 125 1.12 2.17 -10.44
C GLY A 125 1.02 3.15 -9.26
N MET A 126 -0.18 3.65 -8.96
CA MET A 126 -0.44 4.56 -7.84
C MET A 126 -0.14 3.90 -6.48
N ALA A 127 -0.39 2.59 -6.34
CA ALA A 127 0.02 1.86 -5.14
C ALA A 127 1.55 1.89 -4.95
N SER A 128 2.31 1.78 -6.04
CA SER A 128 3.78 1.87 -6.02
C SER A 128 4.24 3.29 -5.68
N PHE A 129 3.62 4.31 -6.27
CA PHE A 129 3.88 5.72 -5.95
C PHE A 129 3.62 6.04 -4.48
N ALA A 130 2.46 5.62 -3.95
CA ALA A 130 2.07 5.82 -2.55
C ALA A 130 2.97 5.05 -1.57
N ALA A 131 3.47 3.87 -1.96
CA ALA A 131 4.44 3.13 -1.16
C ALA A 131 5.76 3.90 -1.00
N ILE A 132 6.25 4.54 -2.06
CA ILE A 132 7.43 5.39 -2.00
C ILE A 132 7.14 6.68 -1.20
N ASN A 133 5.96 7.28 -1.33
CA ASN A 133 5.58 8.40 -0.46
C ASN A 133 5.57 8.02 1.03
N THR A 134 5.14 6.80 1.36
CA THR A 134 5.20 6.30 2.75
C THR A 134 6.66 6.17 3.23
N ILE A 135 7.60 5.80 2.37
CA ILE A 135 9.04 5.77 2.71
C ILE A 135 9.58 7.20 2.88
N LEU A 136 9.16 8.14 2.04
CA LEU A 136 9.67 9.51 2.04
C LEU A 136 9.11 10.37 3.19
N PHE A 137 7.85 10.15 3.56
CA PHE A 137 7.09 11.07 4.42
C PHE A 137 6.38 10.39 5.59
N ASP A 138 6.48 9.06 5.71
CA ASP A 138 5.66 8.24 6.60
C ASP A 138 4.15 8.37 6.33
N THR A 139 3.35 7.62 7.08
CA THR A 139 1.89 7.73 7.07
C THR A 139 1.44 9.02 7.75
N ASN A 140 0.62 9.80 7.06
CA ASN A 140 -0.01 10.97 7.63
C ASN A 140 -1.23 10.55 8.50
N PHE A 141 -1.05 10.54 9.82
CA PHE A 141 -2.10 10.11 10.76
C PHE A 141 -3.28 11.09 10.89
N ASP A 142 -3.14 12.33 10.40
CA ASP A 142 -4.22 13.32 10.40
C ASP A 142 -5.29 13.00 9.35
N ILE A 143 -4.88 12.42 8.22
CA ILE A 143 -5.79 12.05 7.12
C ILE A 143 -6.12 10.56 7.11
N VAL A 144 -5.25 9.69 7.63
CA VAL A 144 -5.48 8.25 7.56
C VAL A 144 -6.76 7.90 8.32
N GLY A 145 -7.61 7.09 7.70
CA GLY A 145 -8.91 6.70 8.25
C GLY A 145 -10.07 7.63 7.96
N GLU A 146 -9.82 8.79 7.35
CA GLU A 146 -10.87 9.56 6.69
C GLU A 146 -11.40 8.78 5.47
N SER A 147 -12.64 9.05 5.10
CA SER A 147 -13.25 8.44 3.91
C SER A 147 -12.46 8.83 2.66
N GLU A 148 -12.17 7.88 1.77
CA GLU A 148 -11.49 8.17 0.51
C GLU A 148 -12.26 9.15 -0.38
N LYS A 149 -13.57 9.33 -0.16
CA LYS A 149 -14.37 10.36 -0.83
C LYS A 149 -14.05 11.80 -0.37
N GLN A 150 -13.43 11.95 0.80
CA GLN A 150 -13.11 13.23 1.44
C GLN A 150 -11.62 13.56 1.36
N VAL A 151 -10.79 12.58 0.99
CA VAL A 151 -9.34 12.72 0.86
C VAL A 151 -9.00 12.84 -0.64
N PRO A 152 -8.13 13.79 -1.04
CA PRO A 152 -7.64 13.85 -2.42
C PRO A 152 -7.04 12.51 -2.86
N PRO A 153 -7.23 12.07 -4.11
CA PRO A 153 -6.67 10.80 -4.57
C PRO A 153 -5.17 10.67 -4.27
N ASP A 154 -4.37 11.71 -4.54
CA ASP A 154 -2.91 11.71 -4.33
C ASP A 154 -2.49 11.40 -2.88
N ASP A 155 -3.40 11.56 -1.92
CA ASP A 155 -3.20 11.33 -0.48
C ASP A 155 -3.72 9.95 -0.01
N TRP A 156 -4.30 9.14 -0.91
CA TRP A 156 -4.72 7.77 -0.57
C TRP A 156 -3.52 6.85 -0.31
N ASP A 157 -3.72 5.89 0.60
CA ASP A 157 -2.67 4.95 0.96
C ASP A 157 -2.44 3.86 -0.10
N ALA A 158 -1.25 3.27 -0.09
CA ALA A 158 -0.87 2.21 -1.03
C ALA A 158 -1.77 0.97 -0.93
N SER A 159 -2.34 0.70 0.25
CA SER A 159 -3.19 -0.47 0.46
C SER A 159 -4.55 -0.31 -0.22
N PHE A 160 -5.13 0.89 -0.18
CA PHE A 160 -6.38 1.21 -0.86
C PHE A 160 -6.20 1.22 -2.37
N TYR A 161 -5.12 1.82 -2.87
CA TYR A 161 -4.80 1.77 -4.29
C TYR A 161 -4.66 0.33 -4.82
N ALA A 162 -3.96 -0.53 -4.09
CA ALA A 162 -3.86 -1.93 -4.45
C ALA A 162 -5.21 -2.69 -4.35
N ALA A 163 -6.10 -2.29 -3.43
CA ALA A 163 -7.47 -2.82 -3.40
C ALA A 163 -8.27 -2.43 -4.66
N LEU A 164 -8.13 -1.19 -5.15
CA LEU A 164 -8.74 -0.74 -6.40
C LEU A 164 -8.16 -1.50 -7.61
N ALA A 165 -6.84 -1.64 -7.67
CA ALA A 165 -6.17 -2.39 -8.74
C ALA A 165 -6.63 -3.86 -8.79
N THR A 166 -6.90 -4.46 -7.63
CA THR A 166 -7.36 -5.85 -7.52
C THR A 166 -8.83 -6.01 -7.86
N SER A 167 -9.68 -5.07 -7.43
CA SER A 167 -11.13 -5.16 -7.58
C SER A 167 -11.68 -4.51 -8.85
N GLY A 168 -10.87 -3.69 -9.51
CA GLY A 168 -11.23 -2.96 -10.73
C GLY A 168 -12.26 -1.85 -10.53
N SER A 169 -12.62 -1.51 -9.29
CA SER A 169 -13.54 -0.40 -8.99
C SER A 169 -13.54 -0.03 -7.51
N ALA A 170 -13.94 1.20 -7.20
CA ALA A 170 -14.26 1.63 -5.86
C ALA A 170 -15.71 1.24 -5.47
N VAL A 171 -15.98 1.08 -4.17
CA VAL A 171 -17.31 0.68 -3.66
C VAL A 171 -18.44 1.59 -4.14
N TRP A 172 -18.18 2.89 -4.28
CA TRP A 172 -19.20 3.87 -4.66
C TRP A 172 -19.51 3.93 -6.15
N GLU A 173 -18.73 3.23 -6.98
CA GLU A 173 -18.97 3.15 -8.41
C GLU A 173 -19.98 2.04 -8.76
N ASN A 174 -20.29 1.13 -7.83
CA ASN A 174 -21.21 0.01 -8.02
C ASN A 174 -20.91 -0.84 -9.28
N LYS A 175 -19.64 -0.93 -9.69
CA LYS A 175 -19.17 -1.69 -10.86
C LYS A 175 -18.78 -3.15 -10.55
N GLY A 176 -18.90 -3.58 -9.30
CA GLY A 176 -18.60 -4.95 -8.86
C GLY A 176 -17.30 -5.07 -8.07
N GLY A 177 -16.57 -6.18 -8.27
CA GLY A 177 -15.28 -6.43 -7.62
C GLY A 177 -15.34 -6.83 -6.14
N ILE A 178 -16.54 -7.06 -5.59
CA ILE A 178 -16.78 -7.32 -4.16
C ILE A 178 -15.90 -8.47 -3.64
N ASP A 179 -15.92 -9.63 -4.31
CA ASP A 179 -15.17 -10.81 -3.86
C ASP A 179 -13.66 -10.59 -3.96
N ALA A 180 -13.19 -9.99 -5.05
CA ALA A 180 -11.77 -9.67 -5.24
C ALA A 180 -11.28 -8.68 -4.17
N ARG A 181 -12.08 -7.66 -3.86
CA ARG A 181 -11.80 -6.69 -2.79
C ARG A 181 -11.75 -7.34 -1.42
N ARG A 182 -12.73 -8.19 -1.10
CA ARG A 182 -12.78 -8.96 0.16
C ARG A 182 -11.56 -9.87 0.28
N MET A 183 -11.20 -10.57 -0.79
CA MET A 183 -10.02 -11.44 -0.81
C MET A 183 -8.73 -10.64 -0.62
N TYR A 184 -8.62 -9.47 -1.26
CA TYR A 184 -7.48 -8.57 -1.08
C TYR A 184 -7.35 -8.12 0.38
N TRP A 185 -8.42 -7.62 1.00
CA TRP A 185 -8.37 -7.19 2.40
C TRP A 185 -8.16 -8.35 3.37
N GLY A 186 -8.70 -9.54 3.08
CA GLY A 186 -8.38 -10.76 3.80
C GLY A 186 -6.89 -11.11 3.73
N TRP A 187 -6.26 -10.97 2.56
CA TRP A 187 -4.81 -11.13 2.40
C TRP A 187 -4.03 -10.03 3.13
N TYR A 188 -4.47 -8.77 3.07
CA TYR A 188 -3.85 -7.65 3.76
C TYR A 188 -3.76 -7.90 5.28
N LEU A 189 -4.87 -8.33 5.89
CA LEU A 189 -4.96 -8.61 7.32
C LEU A 189 -4.19 -9.88 7.71
N ASN A 190 -4.36 -10.98 6.97
CA ASN A 190 -3.82 -12.29 7.37
C ASN A 190 -2.37 -12.54 6.93
N VAL A 191 -1.87 -11.80 5.94
CA VAL A 191 -0.55 -12.04 5.33
C VAL A 191 0.30 -10.77 5.30
N ALA A 192 -0.20 -9.68 4.74
CA ALA A 192 0.62 -8.49 4.51
C ALA A 192 1.09 -7.85 5.83
N ILE A 193 0.19 -7.62 6.78
CA ILE A 193 0.54 -7.04 8.09
C ILE A 193 1.48 -7.93 8.91
N PRO A 194 1.21 -9.24 9.08
CA PRO A 194 2.16 -10.14 9.75
C PRO A 194 3.55 -10.14 9.09
N TYR A 195 3.60 -10.05 7.76
CA TYR A 195 4.86 -9.99 7.03
C TYR A 195 5.59 -8.65 7.21
N ALA A 196 4.87 -7.54 7.20
CA ALA A 196 5.42 -6.22 7.48
C ALA A 196 5.99 -6.14 8.90
N TRP A 197 5.32 -6.79 9.87
CA TRP A 197 5.73 -6.84 11.27
C TRP A 197 7.09 -7.53 11.48
N ASP A 198 7.35 -8.61 10.73
CA ASP A 198 8.59 -9.38 10.83
C ASP A 198 9.72 -8.72 10.03
N VAL A 199 10.32 -7.68 10.63
CA VAL A 199 11.35 -6.84 10.00
C VAL A 199 12.63 -7.57 9.60
N ILE A 200 12.88 -8.76 10.18
CA ILE A 200 14.01 -9.63 9.82
C ILE A 200 13.80 -10.25 8.44
N ARG A 201 12.54 -10.48 8.05
CA ARG A 201 12.23 -11.10 6.76
C ARG A 201 12.48 -10.06 5.66
N PRO A 202 13.23 -10.40 4.59
CA PRO A 202 13.52 -9.44 3.53
C PRO A 202 12.23 -8.95 2.87
N LEU A 203 12.18 -7.69 2.45
CA LEU A 203 11.16 -7.29 1.47
C LEU A 203 11.46 -8.04 0.17
N MET A 204 10.43 -8.54 -0.49
CA MET A 204 10.62 -9.17 -1.81
C MET A 204 11.09 -8.07 -2.76
N THR A 205 12.36 -8.13 -3.16
CA THR A 205 12.82 -7.47 -4.37
C THR A 205 12.21 -8.23 -5.53
N THR A 206 11.75 -7.52 -6.55
CA THR A 206 11.19 -8.15 -7.74
C THR A 206 12.25 -8.99 -8.41
N ASP A 207 12.17 -10.32 -8.25
CA ASP A 207 12.96 -11.23 -9.07
C ASP A 207 12.50 -11.03 -10.52
N VAL A 208 13.45 -10.61 -11.36
CA VAL A 208 13.29 -10.30 -12.79
C VAL A 208 12.83 -11.52 -13.58
#